data_AF-W4VDT6-F1
#
_entry.id   AF-W4VDT6-F1
#
_cell.length_a   1.000
_cell.length_b   1.000
_cell.length_c   1.000
_cell.angle_alpha   90.00
_cell.angle_beta   90.00
_cell.angle_gamma   90.00
#
_symmetry.space_group_name_H-M   'P 1'
#
loop_
_entity.id
_entity.type
_entity.pdbx_description
1 polymer ?
#
loop_
_entity_poly.entity_id
_entity_poly.type
_entity_poly.pdbx_seq_one_letter_code
_entity_poly.pdbx_strand_id
1 'polypeptide(L)'
;MNWWRHSNQLEEAVYADMLIHVVDASSEESEEQVKVVNSILESLGAASKPVIMALNKMDMVKDSLRLAIPNPRGRIFEISAATGQGIDEMLEGIREMLPEDEKEVRLFIPYSDGWVISYIYQNGKVLEQIHGESGTEVKALIKKRKMEPVKGYIIISSQLE
;
A
#
# COMPACT_ATOMS: atom_id res chain seq x y z
N MET A 1 4.90 20.35 -26.26
CA MET A 1 5.50 18.99 -26.39
C MET A 1 5.37 18.34 -25.02
N ASN A 2 4.45 17.40 -24.86
CA ASN A 2 4.08 16.85 -23.55
C ASN A 2 5.01 15.70 -23.19
N TRP A 3 6.08 16.01 -22.45
CA TRP A 3 7.17 15.09 -22.11
C TRP A 3 6.74 13.91 -21.21
N TRP A 4 5.57 13.98 -20.55
CA TRP A 4 5.05 12.92 -19.68
C TRP A 4 4.47 11.71 -20.41
N ARG A 5 4.22 11.79 -21.73
CA ARG A 5 3.59 10.70 -22.48
C ARG A 5 4.46 9.45 -22.67
N HIS A 6 5.74 9.48 -22.29
CA HIS A 6 6.68 8.36 -22.52
C HIS A 6 7.59 8.05 -21.32
N SER A 7 7.31 8.58 -20.13
CA SER A 7 8.09 8.25 -18.93
C SER A 7 7.50 7.01 -18.25
N ASN A 8 8.22 5.88 -18.32
CA ASN A 8 7.90 4.60 -17.66
C ASN A 8 7.52 4.74 -16.16
N GLN A 9 8.02 5.78 -15.48
CA GLN A 9 7.79 6.08 -14.07
C GLN A 9 6.32 6.39 -13.72
N LEU A 10 5.57 7.00 -14.64
CA LEU A 10 4.15 7.31 -14.42
C LEU A 10 3.23 6.13 -14.76
N GLU A 11 3.62 5.28 -15.70
CA GLU A 11 2.92 4.02 -15.95
C GLU A 11 3.11 3.03 -14.78
N GLU A 12 4.30 3.01 -14.16
CA GLU A 12 4.54 2.24 -12.93
C GLU A 12 3.62 2.65 -11.77
N ALA A 13 3.22 3.92 -11.68
CA ALA A 13 2.28 4.40 -10.66
C ALA A 13 0.91 3.70 -10.74
N VAL A 14 0.51 3.21 -11.92
CA VAL A 14 -0.73 2.46 -12.12
C VAL A 14 -0.67 1.07 -11.49
N TYR A 15 0.52 0.53 -11.23
CA TYR A 15 0.70 -0.79 -10.60
C TYR A 15 0.94 -0.73 -9.09
N ALA A 16 1.20 0.46 -8.52
CA ALA A 16 1.47 0.61 -7.08
C ALA A 16 0.24 0.32 -6.21
N ASP A 17 0.39 -0.31 -5.04
CA ASP A 17 -0.73 -0.53 -4.11
C ASP A 17 -1.29 0.77 -3.53
N MET A 18 -0.45 1.82 -3.47
CA MET A 18 -0.74 3.13 -2.91
C MET A 18 0.18 4.18 -3.54
N LEU A 19 -0.24 5.44 -3.54
CA LEU A 19 0.58 6.57 -3.98
C LEU A 19 0.88 7.51 -2.80
N ILE A 20 2.08 8.10 -2.83
CA ILE A 20 2.44 9.22 -1.96
C ILE A 20 2.67 10.43 -2.86
N HIS A 21 1.79 11.41 -2.76
CA HIS A 21 1.94 12.68 -3.43
C HIS A 21 2.69 13.66 -2.51
N VAL A 22 3.98 13.82 -2.77
CA VAL A 22 4.80 14.81 -2.07
C VAL A 22 4.56 16.19 -2.69
N VAL A 23 4.25 17.18 -1.86
CA VAL A 23 3.99 18.57 -2.25
C VAL A 23 4.99 19.44 -1.53
N ASP A 24 5.66 20.36 -2.24
CA ASP A 24 6.49 21.36 -1.58
C ASP A 24 5.58 22.40 -0.90
N ALA A 25 5.51 22.42 0.42
CA ALA A 25 4.63 23.32 1.15
C ALA A 25 5.14 24.78 1.20
N SER A 26 6.40 25.02 0.84
CA SER A 26 7.03 26.34 0.88
C SER A 26 6.87 27.13 -0.42
N SER A 27 6.36 26.50 -1.48
CA SER A 27 6.16 27.11 -2.79
C SER A 27 4.82 27.84 -2.88
N GLU A 28 4.79 28.97 -3.58
CA GLU A 28 3.56 29.70 -3.90
C GLU A 28 2.73 28.98 -4.98
N GLU A 29 3.37 28.11 -5.77
CA GLU A 29 2.76 27.39 -6.89
C GLU A 29 2.14 26.03 -6.48
N SER A 30 2.23 25.65 -5.20
CA SER A 30 1.88 24.30 -4.73
C SER A 30 0.44 23.92 -5.05
N GLU A 31 -0.48 24.88 -4.99
CA GLU A 31 -1.88 24.65 -5.35
C GLU A 31 -2.03 24.24 -6.82
N GLU A 32 -1.36 24.94 -7.74
CA GLU A 32 -1.44 24.66 -9.17
C GLU A 32 -0.76 23.33 -9.50
N GLN A 33 0.38 23.06 -8.86
CA GLN A 33 1.10 21.79 -9.02
C GLN A 33 0.25 20.59 -8.56
N VAL A 34 -0.46 20.69 -7.44
CA VAL A 34 -1.40 19.65 -6.98
C VAL A 34 -2.51 19.40 -7.99
N LYS A 35 -3.11 20.45 -8.56
CA LYS A 35 -4.16 20.30 -9.59
C LYS A 35 -3.64 19.57 -10.82
N VAL A 36 -2.44 19.93 -11.29
CA VAL A 36 -1.79 19.28 -12.44
C VAL A 36 -1.55 17.79 -12.14
N VAL A 37 -0.94 17.46 -11.01
CA VAL A 37 -0.67 16.05 -10.64
C VAL A 37 -1.97 15.25 -10.52
N ASN A 38 -3.01 15.81 -9.89
CA ASN A 38 -4.31 15.14 -9.78
C ASN A 38 -4.92 14.80 -11.14
N SER A 39 -4.88 15.73 -12.10
CA SER A 39 -5.36 15.50 -13.47
C SER A 39 -4.56 14.43 -14.22
N ILE A 40 -3.25 14.35 -13.98
CA ILE A 40 -2.39 13.32 -14.57
C ILE A 40 -2.76 11.95 -14.01
N LEU A 41 -2.90 11.83 -12.68
CA LEU A 41 -3.29 10.58 -12.02
C LEU A 41 -4.67 10.09 -12.49
N GLU A 42 -5.59 11.00 -12.76
CA GLU A 42 -6.89 10.67 -13.38
C GLU A 42 -6.72 10.12 -14.79
N SER A 43 -5.90 10.78 -15.62
CA SER A 43 -5.67 10.34 -17.01
C SER A 43 -5.00 8.97 -17.12
N LEU A 44 -4.24 8.57 -16.10
CA LEU A 44 -3.55 7.28 -16.02
C LEU A 44 -4.42 6.15 -15.43
N GLY A 45 -5.65 6.43 -14.98
CA GLY A 45 -6.49 5.43 -14.32
C GLY A 45 -6.02 5.05 -12.91
N ALA A 46 -5.09 5.81 -12.34
CA ALA A 46 -4.62 5.63 -10.96
C ALA A 46 -5.57 6.28 -9.93
N ALA A 47 -6.72 6.79 -10.38
CA ALA A 47 -7.60 7.61 -9.56
C ALA A 47 -8.23 6.89 -8.37
N SER A 48 -8.42 5.58 -8.46
CA SER A 48 -9.03 4.76 -7.41
C SER A 48 -8.05 4.30 -6.35
N LYS A 49 -6.75 4.58 -6.50
CA LYS A 49 -5.73 4.15 -5.55
C LYS A 49 -5.81 4.95 -4.25
N PRO A 50 -5.50 4.33 -3.09
CA PRO A 50 -5.20 5.07 -1.89
C PRO A 50 -4.06 6.07 -2.16
N VAL A 51 -4.25 7.32 -1.71
CA VAL A 51 -3.25 8.38 -1.83
C VAL A 51 -3.04 9.02 -0.47
N ILE A 52 -1.77 9.21 -0.09
CA ILE A 52 -1.38 10.13 0.98
C ILE A 52 -0.76 11.37 0.35
N MET A 53 -1.09 12.54 0.88
CA MET A 53 -0.44 13.80 0.54
C MET A 53 0.56 14.17 1.62
N ALA A 54 1.82 14.33 1.24
CA ALA A 54 2.89 14.74 2.15
C ALA A 54 3.28 16.19 1.84
N LEU A 55 2.77 17.15 2.62
CA LEU A 55 3.16 18.56 2.53
C LEU A 55 4.55 18.69 3.14
N ASN A 56 5.56 18.63 2.29
CA ASN A 56 6.97 18.60 2.65
C ASN A 56 7.56 20.01 2.77
N LYS A 57 8.72 20.13 3.40
CA LYS A 57 9.43 21.39 3.67
C LYS A 57 8.72 22.31 4.67
N MET A 58 8.01 21.74 5.62
CA MET A 58 7.36 22.51 6.70
C MET A 58 8.33 23.34 7.55
N ASP A 59 9.62 23.01 7.55
CA ASP A 59 10.68 23.81 8.17
C ASP A 59 10.88 25.19 7.49
N MET A 60 10.42 25.35 6.25
CA MET A 60 10.50 26.59 5.48
C MET A 60 9.17 27.36 5.45
N VAL A 61 8.07 26.75 5.93
CA VAL A 61 6.75 27.35 5.92
C VAL A 61 6.61 28.34 7.08
N LYS A 62 6.22 29.56 6.76
CA LYS A 62 5.90 30.60 7.76
C LYS A 62 4.41 30.55 8.07
N ASP A 63 3.99 30.85 9.30
CA ASP A 63 2.58 30.76 9.76
C ASP A 63 1.55 31.46 8.87
N SER A 64 1.95 32.48 8.10
CA SER A 64 1.10 33.21 7.15
C SER A 64 0.77 32.43 5.86
N LEU A 65 1.42 31.29 5.62
CA LEU A 65 1.33 30.47 4.40
C LEU A 65 0.66 29.12 4.65
N ARG A 66 -0.34 29.05 5.53
CA ARG A 66 -1.13 27.81 5.67
C ARG A 66 -1.79 27.50 4.32
N LEU A 67 -1.21 26.55 3.59
CA LEU A 67 -1.67 26.11 2.29
C LEU A 67 -3.07 25.53 2.41
N ALA A 68 -4.04 26.21 1.82
CA ALA A 68 -5.33 25.60 1.53
C ALA A 68 -5.13 24.70 0.30
N ILE A 69 -4.99 23.40 0.50
CA ILE A 69 -4.94 22.44 -0.60
C ILE A 69 -6.38 22.22 -1.09
N PRO A 70 -6.76 22.69 -2.29
CA PRO A 70 -8.10 22.47 -2.82
C PRO A 70 -8.26 21.00 -3.20
N ASN A 71 -9.39 20.40 -2.80
CA ASN A 71 -9.74 19.02 -3.11
C ASN A 71 -8.59 18.03 -2.81
N PRO A 72 -8.16 17.94 -1.54
CA PRO A 72 -7.06 17.06 -1.18
C PRO A 72 -7.43 15.62 -1.50
N ARG A 73 -6.49 14.92 -2.15
CA ARG A 73 -6.66 13.52 -2.52
C ARG A 73 -6.11 12.63 -1.40
N GLY A 74 -6.99 12.28 -0.48
CA GLY A 74 -6.67 11.41 0.65
C GLY A 74 -6.13 12.15 1.87
N ARG A 75 -5.50 11.41 2.79
CA ARG A 75 -5.03 11.94 4.07
C ARG A 75 -3.78 12.81 3.87
N ILE A 76 -3.75 13.95 4.55
CA ILE A 76 -2.65 14.92 4.49
C ILE A 76 -1.75 14.76 5.71
N PHE A 77 -0.44 14.78 5.51
CA PHE A 77 0.57 14.89 6.56
C PHE A 77 1.47 16.08 6.28
N GLU A 78 1.68 16.91 7.30
CA GLU A 78 2.66 17.99 7.29
C GLU A 78 4.01 17.43 7.73
N ILE A 79 5.01 17.44 6.83
CA ILE A 79 6.32 16.85 7.07
C ILE A 79 7.46 17.82 6.74
N SER A 80 8.62 17.58 7.32
CA SER A 80 9.88 18.04 6.76
C SER A 80 10.80 16.85 6.61
N ALA A 81 11.06 16.46 5.37
CA ALA A 81 12.05 15.43 5.07
C ALA A 81 13.47 15.84 5.49
N ALA A 82 13.75 17.14 5.61
CA ALA A 82 15.05 17.65 6.03
C ALA A 82 15.27 17.50 7.53
N THR A 83 14.23 17.74 8.35
CA THR A 83 14.33 17.65 9.82
C THR A 83 13.83 16.33 10.39
N GLY A 84 13.08 15.56 9.62
CA GLY A 84 12.38 14.35 10.07
C GLY A 84 11.01 14.63 10.71
N GLN A 85 10.61 15.89 10.85
CA GLN A 85 9.30 16.25 11.41
C GLN A 85 8.16 15.58 10.65
N GLY A 86 7.20 15.01 11.39
CA GLY A 86 5.96 14.43 10.84
C GLY A 86 6.13 13.10 10.09
N ILE A 87 7.37 12.61 9.89
CA ILE A 87 7.63 11.37 9.15
C ILE A 87 7.05 10.15 9.86
N ASP A 88 7.23 10.04 11.18
CA ASP A 88 6.70 8.89 11.94
C ASP A 88 5.17 8.81 11.88
N GLU A 89 4.50 9.95 12.02
CA GLU A 89 3.04 10.03 11.91
C GLU A 89 2.56 9.66 10.50
N MET A 90 3.25 10.15 9.46
CA MET A 90 2.97 9.76 8.08
C MET A 90 3.17 8.26 7.86
N LEU A 91 4.22 7.66 8.44
CA LEU A 91 4.49 6.22 8.33
C LEU A 91 3.41 5.39 9.01
N GLU A 92 2.87 5.83 10.15
CA GLU A 92 1.69 5.19 10.75
C GLU A 92 0.46 5.33 9.85
N GLY A 93 0.22 6.51 9.28
CA GLY A 93 -0.86 6.71 8.32
C GLY A 93 -0.76 5.81 7.08
N ILE A 94 0.44 5.61 6.56
CA ILE A 94 0.70 4.65 5.47
C ILE A 94 0.32 3.24 5.91
N ARG A 95 0.72 2.81 7.12
CA ARG A 95 0.39 1.48 7.64
C ARG A 95 -1.11 1.24 7.74
N GLU A 96 -1.88 2.24 8.16
CA GLU A 96 -3.35 2.18 8.26
C GLU A 96 -4.05 2.13 6.89
N MET A 97 -3.47 2.78 5.87
CA MET A 97 -4.08 2.92 4.55
C MET A 97 -3.68 1.83 3.55
N LEU A 98 -2.59 1.12 3.81
CA LEU A 98 -2.23 -0.05 3.00
C LEU A 98 -3.40 -1.04 3.08
N PRO A 99 -3.98 -1.45 1.93
CA PRO A 99 -5.05 -2.43 1.94
C PRO A 99 -4.59 -3.66 2.71
N GLU A 100 -5.42 -4.19 3.61
CA GLU A 100 -5.27 -5.56 4.08
C GLU A 100 -5.44 -6.47 2.87
N ASP A 101 -4.34 -6.70 2.13
CA ASP A 101 -4.28 -7.53 0.94
C ASP A 101 -4.36 -9.01 1.29
N GLU A 102 -4.98 -9.35 2.42
CA GLU A 102 -5.06 -10.70 2.90
C GLU A 102 -6.12 -11.46 2.13
N LYS A 103 -5.74 -12.63 1.62
CA LYS A 103 -6.63 -13.58 0.99
C LYS A 103 -6.80 -14.76 1.92
N GLU A 104 -8.06 -15.12 2.17
CA GLU A 104 -8.37 -16.38 2.84
C GLU A 104 -8.04 -17.56 1.90
N VAL A 105 -7.27 -18.50 2.41
CA VAL A 105 -6.88 -19.73 1.70
C VAL A 105 -6.94 -20.93 2.63
N ARG A 106 -7.14 -22.10 2.02
CA ARG A 106 -6.98 -23.40 2.66
C ARG A 106 -5.73 -24.06 2.09
N LEU A 107 -4.89 -24.61 2.95
CA LEU A 107 -3.67 -25.29 2.56
C LEU A 107 -3.61 -26.67 3.20
N PHE A 108 -3.01 -27.64 2.51
CA PHE A 108 -2.57 -28.90 3.10
C PHE A 108 -1.04 -28.89 3.20
N ILE A 109 -0.51 -29.05 4.41
CA ILE A 109 0.92 -28.94 4.70
C ILE A 109 1.43 -30.29 5.22
N PRO A 110 2.22 -31.05 4.43
CA PRO A 110 2.86 -32.27 4.90
C PRO A 110 3.77 -32.00 6.11
N TYR A 111 3.94 -32.99 7.00
CA TYR A 111 4.84 -32.85 8.15
C TYR A 111 6.31 -32.62 7.77
N SER A 112 6.72 -33.02 6.55
CA SER A 112 8.04 -32.70 6.01
C SER A 112 8.26 -31.20 5.77
N ASP A 113 7.18 -30.42 5.65
CA ASP A 113 7.18 -29.06 5.15
C ASP A 113 6.75 -28.06 6.23
N GLY A 114 7.15 -28.28 7.48
CA GLY A 114 6.81 -27.43 8.64
C GLY A 114 7.24 -25.95 8.51
N TRP A 115 8.12 -25.64 7.55
CA TRP A 115 8.47 -24.26 7.20
C TRP A 115 7.27 -23.45 6.70
N VAL A 116 6.28 -24.11 6.07
CA VAL A 116 5.08 -23.44 5.52
C VAL A 116 4.22 -22.88 6.64
N ILE A 117 3.98 -23.64 7.71
CA ILE A 117 3.25 -23.17 8.89
C ILE A 117 3.96 -21.96 9.51
N SER A 118 5.27 -22.07 9.69
CA SER A 118 6.10 -20.98 10.24
C SER A 118 6.03 -19.73 9.37
N TYR A 119 6.04 -19.90 8.05
CA TYR A 119 5.92 -18.82 7.08
C TYR A 119 4.54 -18.13 7.17
N ILE A 120 3.45 -18.89 7.31
CA ILE A 120 2.09 -18.34 7.46
C ILE A 120 1.98 -17.52 8.75
N TYR A 121 2.52 -17.98 9.87
CA TYR A 121 2.53 -17.21 11.12
C TYR A 121 3.29 -15.88 11.02
N GLN A 122 4.32 -15.79 10.15
CA GLN A 122 5.08 -14.56 9.94
C GLN A 122 4.44 -13.62 8.91
N ASN A 123 3.66 -14.14 7.97
CA ASN A 123 3.20 -13.41 6.79
C ASN A 123 1.67 -13.33 6.66
N GLY A 124 0.94 -13.77 7.69
CA GLY A 124 -0.51 -13.81 7.71
C GLY A 124 -1.05 -14.21 9.08
N LYS A 125 -2.26 -14.77 9.10
CA LYS A 125 -2.95 -15.19 10.31
C LYS A 125 -3.57 -16.56 10.09
N VAL A 126 -3.24 -17.51 10.97
CA VAL A 126 -3.92 -18.82 10.98
C VAL A 126 -5.28 -18.69 11.65
N LEU A 127 -6.33 -19.13 10.97
CA LEU A 127 -7.71 -19.14 11.43
C LEU A 127 -8.11 -20.50 12.01
N GLU A 128 -7.65 -21.59 11.40
CA GLU A 128 -7.98 -22.96 11.77
C GLU A 128 -6.84 -23.92 11.41
N GLN A 129 -6.64 -24.97 12.21
CA GLN A 129 -5.70 -26.06 11.92
C GLN A 129 -6.30 -27.41 12.30
N ILE A 130 -6.25 -28.37 11.38
CA ILE A 130 -6.71 -29.74 11.58
C ILE A 130 -5.54 -30.68 11.29
N HIS A 131 -5.14 -31.47 12.28
CA HIS A 131 -4.04 -32.41 12.15
C HIS A 131 -4.56 -33.76 11.64
N GLY A 132 -4.03 -34.20 10.51
CA GLY A 132 -4.30 -35.51 9.92
C GLY A 132 -3.10 -36.44 10.04
N GLU A 133 -3.19 -37.62 9.42
CA GLU A 133 -2.13 -38.63 9.47
C GLU A 133 -0.88 -38.24 8.66
N SER A 134 -1.05 -37.54 7.54
CA SER A 134 0.05 -37.21 6.60
C SER A 134 0.47 -35.73 6.62
N GLY A 135 -0.25 -34.87 7.35
CA GLY A 135 0.00 -33.44 7.42
C GLY A 135 -1.10 -32.68 8.13
N THR A 136 -1.05 -31.35 8.03
CA THR A 136 -2.01 -30.43 8.65
C THR A 136 -2.77 -29.64 7.59
N GLU A 137 -4.09 -29.64 7.68
CA GLU A 137 -4.92 -28.69 6.93
C GLU A 137 -5.00 -27.37 7.69
N VAL A 138 -4.74 -26.26 6.99
CA VAL A 138 -4.69 -24.92 7.58
C VAL A 138 -5.61 -23.99 6.82
N LYS A 139 -6.50 -23.31 7.54
CA LYS A 139 -7.23 -22.15 7.05
C LYS A 139 -6.50 -20.89 7.50
N ALA A 140 -6.10 -20.01 6.58
CA ALA A 140 -5.34 -18.81 6.92
C ALA A 140 -5.69 -17.61 6.04
N LEU A 141 -5.53 -16.42 6.61
CA LEU A 141 -5.43 -15.16 5.88
C LEU A 141 -3.96 -14.93 5.53
N ILE A 142 -3.63 -14.76 4.25
CA ILE A 142 -2.25 -14.53 3.80
C ILE A 142 -2.22 -13.31 2.89
N LYS A 143 -1.27 -12.41 3.15
CA LYS A 143 -1.02 -11.24 2.31
C LYS A 143 -0.78 -11.67 0.86
N LYS A 144 -1.50 -11.10 -0.12
CA LYS A 144 -1.44 -11.46 -1.54
C LYS A 144 0.00 -11.49 -2.05
N ARG A 145 0.82 -10.50 -1.69
CA ARG A 145 2.25 -10.44 -2.08
C ARG A 145 3.14 -11.57 -1.51
N LYS A 146 2.64 -12.31 -0.51
CA LYS A 146 3.33 -13.41 0.17
C LYS A 146 2.77 -14.79 -0.23
N MET A 147 1.88 -14.85 -1.21
CA MET A 147 1.21 -16.08 -1.64
C MET A 147 2.11 -17.04 -2.43
N GLU A 148 3.08 -16.54 -3.19
CA GLU A 148 3.83 -17.37 -4.15
C GLU A 148 4.56 -18.56 -3.51
N PRO A 149 5.27 -18.40 -2.36
CA PRO A 149 5.96 -19.52 -1.72
C PRO A 149 5.03 -20.65 -1.25
N VAL A 150 3.77 -20.33 -0.94
CA VAL A 150 2.82 -21.29 -0.35
C VAL A 150 1.80 -21.82 -1.36
N LYS A 151 1.88 -21.38 -2.62
CA LYS A 151 0.89 -21.65 -3.66
C LYS A 151 0.71 -23.15 -3.95
N GLY A 152 1.79 -23.93 -3.87
CA GLY A 152 1.78 -25.38 -4.09
C GLY A 152 1.02 -26.18 -3.02
N TYR A 153 0.73 -25.57 -1.88
CA TYR A 153 0.00 -26.20 -0.77
C TYR A 153 -1.49 -25.87 -0.78
N ILE A 154 -1.93 -24.91 -1.60
CA ILE A 154 -3.32 -24.44 -1.62
C ILE A 154 -4.22 -25.55 -2.16
N ILE A 155 -5.21 -25.92 -1.36
CA ILE A 155 -6.27 -26.83 -1.78
C ILE A 155 -7.46 -26.00 -2.28
N ILE A 156 -7.93 -26.31 -3.50
CA ILE A 156 -9.18 -25.75 -4.00
C ILE A 156 -10.27 -26.53 -3.29
N SER A 157 -11.15 -25.83 -2.56
CA SER A 157 -12.38 -26.43 -2.06
C SER A 157 -13.20 -26.92 -3.26
N SER A 158 -13.09 -28.21 -3.58
CA SER A 158 -14.10 -28.92 -4.35
C SER A 158 -15.39 -28.81 -3.57
N GLN A 159 -16.45 -28.32 -4.24
CA GLN A 159 -17.79 -28.22 -3.68
C GLN A 159 -18.11 -29.47 -2.85
N LEU A 160 -18.45 -29.26 -1.57
CA LEU A 160 -19.24 -30.22 -0.83
C LEU A 160 -20.69 -29.74 -0.94
N GLU A 161 -21.48 -30.63 -1.54
CA GLU A 161 -22.94 -30.62 -1.67
C GLU A 161 -23.67 -30.26 -0.36
#